data_AF-A0A6H2H452-F1
#
_entry.id   AF-A0A6H2H452-F1
#
_cell.length_a   1.000
_cell.length_b   1.000
_cell.length_c   1.000
_cell.angle_alpha   90.00
_cell.angle_beta   90.00
_cell.angle_gamma   90.00
#
_symmetry.space_group_name_H-M   'P 1'
#
loop_
_entity.id
_entity.type
_entity.pdbx_description
1 polymer ?
#
loop_
_entity_poly.entity_id
_entity_poly.type
_entity_poly.pdbx_seq_one_letter_code
_entity_poly.pdbx_strand_id
1 'polypeptide(L)'
;MKKELGSRGVTTIQYWRTYEQLERYARHGQHLEAWQRFNRAVGTEGAVGVFHETYLVEPGRSESIYVNMPRVYLAKAGSHEPVGRGSHRSRERLGADRAPN
;
A
#
# COMPACT_ATOMS: atom_id res chain seq x y z
N MET A 1 18.34 -1.43 -18.65
CA MET A 1 18.14 -2.61 -17.80
C MET A 1 16.65 -2.77 -17.53
N LYS A 2 15.97 -3.72 -18.19
CA LYS A 2 14.57 -4.04 -17.90
C LYS A 2 14.53 -4.88 -16.62
N LYS A 3 14.19 -4.26 -15.49
CA LYS A 3 13.80 -5.02 -14.29
C LYS A 3 12.34 -5.41 -14.48
N GLU A 4 12.09 -6.63 -14.93
CA GLU A 4 10.78 -7.25 -14.79
C GLU A 4 10.55 -7.42 -13.27
N LEU A 5 9.76 -6.54 -12.67
CA LEU A 5 9.49 -6.51 -11.23
C LEU A 5 8.32 -7.41 -10.82
N GLY A 6 7.74 -8.16 -11.76
CA GLY A 6 6.58 -9.01 -11.52
C GLY A 6 6.95 -10.47 -11.36
N SER A 7 6.76 -11.03 -10.16
CA SER A 7 6.65 -12.48 -9.99
C SER A 7 5.22 -12.94 -10.29
N ARG A 8 5.03 -14.20 -10.69
CA ARG A 8 3.70 -14.80 -10.82
C ARG A 8 3.09 -14.91 -9.42
N GLY A 9 2.02 -14.16 -9.15
CA GLY A 9 1.37 -14.20 -7.83
C GLY A 9 0.23 -13.21 -7.69
N VAL A 10 -0.35 -13.19 -6.48
CA VAL A 10 -1.35 -12.21 -6.07
C VAL A 10 -0.68 -11.18 -5.18
N THR A 11 -0.99 -9.90 -5.41
CA THR A 11 -0.56 -8.79 -4.55
C THR A 11 -1.77 -8.21 -3.84
N THR A 12 -1.67 -8.03 -2.52
CA THR A 12 -2.68 -7.34 -1.71
C THR A 12 -2.11 -6.01 -1.23
N ILE A 13 -2.85 -4.92 -1.47
CA ILE A 13 -2.51 -3.59 -0.98
C ILE A 13 -3.53 -3.20 0.09
N GLN A 14 -3.05 -2.84 1.27
CA GLN A 14 -3.87 -2.48 2.43
C GLN A 14 -3.47 -1.09 2.92
N TYR A 15 -4.46 -0.29 3.31
CA TYR A 15 -4.26 1.04 3.87
C TYR A 15 -4.79 1.07 5.30
N TRP A 16 -3.94 1.45 6.24
CA TRP A 16 -4.26 1.52 7.65
C TRP A 16 -4.12 2.95 8.15
N ARG A 17 -5.06 3.41 9.00
CA ARG A 17 -4.98 4.76 9.57
C ARG A 17 -3.87 4.85 10.62
N THR A 18 -3.62 3.76 11.33
CA THR A 18 -2.57 3.68 12.35
C THR A 18 -1.91 2.31 12.31
N TYR A 19 -0.69 2.23 12.85
CA TYR A 19 0.06 0.98 12.90
C TYR A 19 -0.60 -0.05 13.82
N GLU A 20 -1.27 0.39 14.89
CA GLU A 20 -1.99 -0.47 15.84
C GLU A 20 -3.16 -1.20 15.16
N GLN A 21 -3.80 -0.57 14.16
CA GLN A 21 -4.85 -1.24 13.39
C GLN A 21 -4.26 -2.38 12.52
N LEU A 22 -3.11 -2.15 11.89
CA LEU A 22 -2.37 -3.17 11.16
C LEU A 22 -1.96 -4.32 12.09
N GLU A 23 -1.38 -4.01 13.25
CA GLU A 23 -0.96 -5.05 14.21
C GLU A 23 -2.14 -5.87 14.70
N ARG A 24 -3.26 -5.23 15.02
CA ARG A 24 -4.47 -5.94 15.45
C ARG A 24 -4.98 -6.87 14.36
N TYR A 25 -4.99 -6.43 13.10
CA TYR A 25 -5.35 -7.29 11.98
C TYR A 25 -4.37 -8.46 11.85
N ALA A 26 -3.06 -8.21 11.92
CA ALA A 26 -2.05 -9.24 11.72
C ALA A 26 -2.06 -10.33 12.80
N ARG A 27 -2.37 -9.94 14.05
CA ARG A 27 -2.27 -10.80 15.24
C ARG A 27 -3.57 -11.47 15.65
N HIS A 28 -4.70 -11.20 14.98
CA HIS A 28 -6.00 -11.72 15.40
C HIS A 28 -6.89 -12.14 14.22
N GLY A 29 -7.96 -12.86 14.53
CA GLY A 29 -9.02 -13.23 13.60
C GLY A 29 -8.52 -13.99 12.36
N GLN A 30 -9.17 -13.71 11.23
CA GLN A 30 -8.98 -14.46 9.98
C GLN A 30 -7.54 -14.47 9.47
N HIS A 31 -6.78 -13.38 9.67
CA HIS A 31 -5.40 -13.33 9.22
C HIS A 31 -4.52 -14.31 9.98
N LEU A 32 -4.59 -14.31 11.32
CA LEU A 32 -3.80 -15.23 12.15
C LEU A 32 -4.17 -16.69 11.85
N GLU A 33 -5.47 -16.99 11.73
CA GLU A 33 -5.94 -18.34 11.39
C GLU A 33 -5.43 -18.81 10.02
N ALA A 34 -5.50 -17.94 9.01
CA ALA A 34 -4.97 -18.22 7.68
C ALA A 34 -3.45 -18.42 7.69
N TRP A 35 -2.71 -17.59 8.43
CA TRP A 35 -1.26 -17.70 8.55
C TRP A 35 -0.84 -18.99 9.25
N GLN A 36 -1.53 -19.37 10.33
CA GLN A 36 -1.29 -20.64 11.00
C GLN A 36 -1.59 -21.84 10.08
N ARG A 37 -2.67 -21.80 9.31
CA ARG A 37 -3.00 -22.85 8.33
C ARG A 37 -1.93 -22.95 7.25
N PHE A 38 -1.46 -21.82 6.73
CA PHE A 38 -0.37 -21.78 5.75
C PHE A 38 0.91 -22.40 6.30
N ASN A 39 1.35 -22.00 7.50
CA ASN A 39 2.57 -22.52 8.12
C ASN A 39 2.51 -24.03 8.40
N ARG A 40 1.33 -24.58 8.73
CA ARG A 40 1.16 -26.03 8.89
C ARG A 40 1.19 -26.79 7.57
N ALA A 41 0.70 -26.19 6.49
CA ALA A 41 0.56 -26.86 5.19
C ALA A 41 1.83 -26.76 4.33
N VAL A 42 2.52 -25.61 4.33
CA VAL A 42 3.66 -25.30 3.46
C VAL A 42 4.94 -25.09 4.27
N GLY A 43 4.84 -24.35 5.39
CA GLY A 43 5.99 -24.04 6.24
C GLY A 43 7.14 -23.41 5.45
N THR A 44 8.33 -24.00 5.55
CA THR A 44 9.55 -23.54 4.88
C THR A 44 9.97 -24.40 3.68
N GLU A 45 9.06 -25.21 3.12
CA GLU A 45 9.40 -26.13 2.01
C GLU A 45 9.72 -25.40 0.68
N GLY A 46 9.35 -24.12 0.55
CA GLY A 46 9.73 -23.28 -0.59
C GLY A 46 8.77 -23.34 -1.80
N ALA A 47 7.67 -24.09 -1.72
CA ALA A 47 6.68 -24.17 -2.80
C ALA A 47 5.94 -22.84 -3.05
N VAL A 48 5.77 -22.02 -2.00
CA VAL A 48 5.13 -20.69 -2.07
C VAL A 48 5.95 -19.68 -1.28
N GLY A 49 6.35 -18.59 -1.92
CA GLY A 49 7.00 -17.46 -1.27
C GLY A 49 5.98 -16.42 -0.79
N VAL A 50 6.22 -15.83 0.38
CA VAL A 50 5.42 -14.73 0.94
C VAL A 50 6.35 -13.59 1.28
N PHE A 51 5.98 -12.37 0.91
CA PHE A 51 6.67 -11.14 1.30
C PHE A 51 5.64 -10.11 1.78
N HIS A 52 6.08 -9.15 2.57
CA HIS A 52 5.35 -7.92 2.83
C HIS A 52 6.30 -6.73 2.83
N GLU A 53 5.77 -5.55 2.52
CA GLU A 53 6.47 -4.28 2.68
C GLU A 53 5.50 -3.34 3.38
N THR A 54 5.93 -2.75 4.49
CA THR A 54 5.10 -1.85 5.31
C THR A 54 5.79 -0.50 5.39
N TYR A 55 5.06 0.56 5.02
CA TYR A 55 5.55 1.94 5.05
C TYR A 55 4.71 2.75 6.03
N LEU A 56 5.35 3.34 7.03
CA LEU A 56 4.74 4.37 7.86
C LEU A 56 4.87 5.72 7.13
N VAL A 57 3.76 6.26 6.69
CA VAL A 57 3.72 7.51 5.92
C VAL A 57 3.05 8.59 6.76
N GLU A 58 3.75 9.69 7.00
CA GLU A 58 3.18 10.85 7.69
C GLU A 58 2.03 11.48 6.89
N PRO A 59 1.08 12.15 7.56
CA PRO A 59 0.04 12.92 6.89
C PRO A 59 0.60 13.87 5.82
N GLY A 60 0.05 13.83 4.61
CA GLY A 60 0.50 14.66 3.50
C GLY A 60 1.83 14.22 2.85
N ARG A 61 2.48 13.15 3.32
CA ARG A 61 3.72 12.62 2.70
C ARG A 61 3.47 11.50 1.69
N SER A 62 2.29 11.46 1.07
CA SER A 62 2.00 10.61 -0.09
C SER A 62 1.24 11.39 -1.16
N GLU A 63 1.51 11.05 -2.43
CA GLU A 63 0.75 11.55 -3.58
C GLU A 63 0.58 10.42 -4.58
N SER A 64 -0.51 10.46 -5.35
CA SER A 64 -0.79 9.49 -6.40
C SER A 64 -1.61 10.14 -7.51
N ILE A 65 -1.46 9.64 -8.73
CA ILE A 65 -2.25 10.05 -9.89
C ILE A 65 -2.88 8.83 -10.54
N TYR A 66 -4.13 9.00 -10.97
CA TYR A 66 -4.91 8.00 -11.69
C TYR A 66 -5.39 8.63 -13.00
N VAL A 67 -4.98 8.08 -14.15
CA VAL A 67 -5.38 8.56 -15.48
C VAL A 67 -6.06 7.42 -16.21
N ASN A 68 -7.31 7.62 -16.65
CA ASN A 68 -8.13 6.60 -17.31
C ASN A 68 -8.26 5.27 -16.52
N MET A 69 -8.20 5.36 -15.19
CA MET A 69 -8.31 4.24 -14.27
C MET A 69 -9.56 4.39 -13.41
N PRO A 70 -10.22 3.28 -13.00
CA PRO A 70 -11.27 3.34 -12.01
C PRO A 70 -10.74 3.87 -10.66
N ARG A 71 -11.64 4.31 -9.77
CA ARG A 71 -11.28 4.74 -8.42
C ARG A 71 -10.90 3.54 -7.54
N VAL A 72 -9.60 3.22 -7.51
CA VAL A 72 -9.02 2.08 -6.77
C VAL A 72 -7.82 2.51 -5.93
N TYR A 73 -7.29 1.60 -5.10
CA TYR A 73 -6.11 1.84 -4.27
C TYR A 73 -6.25 3.09 -3.38
N LEU A 74 -5.22 3.94 -3.28
CA LEU A 74 -5.22 5.13 -2.43
C LEU A 74 -6.38 6.09 -2.74
N ALA A 75 -6.78 6.24 -4.01
CA ALA A 75 -7.96 7.04 -4.37
C ALA A 75 -9.27 6.52 -3.75
N LYS A 76 -9.38 5.21 -3.48
CA LYS A 76 -10.52 4.64 -2.77
C LYS A 76 -10.38 4.74 -1.26
N ALA A 77 -9.15 4.65 -0.74
CA ALA A 77 -8.88 4.71 0.70
C ALA A 77 -8.95 6.13 1.29
N GLY A 78 -8.72 7.16 0.47
CA GLY A 78 -8.72 8.57 0.88
C GLY A 78 -9.48 9.50 -0.07
N SER A 79 -9.05 10.77 -0.08
CA SER A 79 -9.57 11.79 -0.99
C SER A 79 -9.11 11.57 -2.42
N HIS A 80 -9.92 11.97 -3.40
CA HIS A 80 -9.64 11.81 -4.82
C HIS A 80 -10.11 13.06 -5.55
N GLU A 81 -9.15 13.93 -5.89
CA GLU A 81 -9.42 15.27 -6.40
C GLU A 81 -8.94 15.43 -7.86
N PRO A 82 -9.64 16.23 -8.69
CA PRO A 82 -9.16 16.55 -10.03
C PRO A 82 -7.81 17.28 -10.01
N VAL A 83 -6.93 16.94 -10.96
CA VAL A 83 -5.71 17.69 -11.19
C VAL A 83 -6.07 19.00 -11.91
N GLY A 84 -5.70 20.14 -11.30
CA GLY A 84 -5.90 21.48 -11.84
C GLY A 84 -4.70 22.40 -11.64
N ARG A 85 -4.92 23.71 -11.79
CA ARG A 85 -3.87 24.74 -11.67
C ARG A 85 -3.10 24.60 -10.36
N GLY A 86 -1.77 24.47 -10.45
CA GLY A 86 -0.88 24.32 -9.29
C GLY A 86 -0.86 22.93 -8.67
N SER A 87 -1.25 21.89 -9.42
CA SER A 87 -1.16 20.47 -9.00
C SER A 87 -0.67 19.54 -10.13
N HIS A 88 -0.10 20.11 -11.19
CA HIS A 88 0.37 19.37 -12.35
C HIS A 88 1.63 18.55 -12.02
N ARG A 89 2.45 19.04 -11.09
CA ARG A 89 3.68 18.37 -10.67
C ARG A 89 3.47 17.60 -9.36
N SER A 90 4.18 16.48 -9.23
CA SER A 90 4.18 15.65 -8.01
C SER A 90 4.51 16.48 -6.76
N ARG A 91 5.55 17.33 -6.82
CA ARG A 91 5.95 18.19 -5.70
C ARG A 91 4.86 19.18 -5.26
N GLU A 92 4.06 19.68 -6.21
CA GLU A 92 2.95 20.59 -5.91
C GLU A 92 1.84 19.85 -5.15
N ARG A 93 1.48 18.64 -5.59
CA ARG A 93 0.48 17.79 -4.93
C ARG A 93 0.94 17.30 -3.56
N LEU A 94 2.21 16.94 -3.44
CA LEU A 94 2.81 16.51 -2.18
C LEU A 94 3.04 17.68 -1.21
N GLY A 95 2.98 18.93 -1.70
CA GLY A 95 3.34 20.11 -0.91
C GLY A 95 4.83 20.18 -0.57
N ALA A 96 5.70 19.51 -1.34
CA ALA A 96 7.12 19.38 -1.04
C ALA A 96 7.92 20.69 -1.16
N ASP A 97 7.35 21.71 -1.81
CA ASP A 97 7.93 23.04 -1.95
C ASP A 97 7.35 24.06 -0.94
N ARG A 98 6.38 23.66 -0.11
CA ARG A 98 5.90 24.49 1.01
C ARG A 98 6.88 24.30 2.17
N ALA A 99 7.54 25.38 2.59
CA ALA A 99 8.35 25.37 3.80
C ALA A 99 7.52 24.85 4.99
N PRO A 100 8.11 24.10 5.93
CA PRO A 100 7.40 23.75 7.15
C PRO A 100 7.00 25.05 7.86
N ASN A 101 5.71 25.20 8.13
CA ASN A 101 5.22 26.19 9.08
C ASN A 101 5.55 25.75 10.51
#